data_AF-A0A1V1ZI02-F1
#
_entry.id   AF-A0A1V1ZI02-F1
#
_cell.length_a   1.000
_cell.length_b   1.000
_cell.length_c   1.000
_cell.angle_alpha   90.00
_cell.angle_beta   90.00
_cell.angle_gamma   90.00
#
_symmetry.space_group_name_H-M   'P 1'
#
loop_
_entity.id
_entity.type
_entity.pdbx_description
1 polymer ?
#
loop_
_entity_poly.entity_id
_entity_poly.type
_entity_poly.pdbx_seq_one_letter_code
_entity_poly.pdbx_strand_id
1 'polypeptide(L)'
;MAIYTNIFRSFLFKSRFVLREVLDYHNNEIEDNKKTIMMNRIREKGSSIFLNGKVKITHPEMVSLGDNIHIGDNAYIHSDGGLIIGDNTHISRNLVIYTSSHEYNGDAIPYNNERIYKSVCIERNVWIGMNVCICPGVTIGEGAIIGLGCVVSKDVPPYSIVGNAPQRILKDRDIDSYNKNKERQRFGGVNGKPVSLESSYDVMHLEHQPFFIVGTGRSGSETISKILSQHPNVTCRHEPKGRLIKLSTEYAQGSISKERVKQELVNLYSQVSVVTTDFYGESDQKYSNLISILFEIFPKSKFIWLIREAKPTITSMYSRGWFCDREYGYRIRKDKCIPALNTGRNYTIGRLDGSKIEGVNLTENEWKEMTPFERNCWYWSYWNSVIETQFQSLPNESKLFIRLEDINDKINVILEFLSLPNFEFQVLRSNQAQYQLLGNWTIEDEEAYKKWCQEKMTIWYDNNFTIYNCELQ
;
A
#
# COMPACT_ATOMS: atom_id res chain seq x y z
N MET A 1 2.41 51.76 11.60
CA MET A 1 1.45 51.17 12.56
C MET A 1 0.63 50.02 11.96
N ALA A 2 0.01 50.17 10.78
CA ALA A 2 -0.86 49.15 10.15
C ALA A 2 -0.18 47.80 9.79
N ILE A 3 1.10 47.80 9.43
CA ILE A 3 1.85 46.57 9.07
C ILE A 3 2.06 45.67 10.30
N TYR A 4 2.41 46.27 11.44
CA TYR A 4 2.60 45.55 12.71
C TYR A 4 1.28 44.96 13.23
N THR A 5 0.14 45.62 12.99
CA THR A 5 -1.18 45.12 13.38
C THR A 5 -1.60 43.88 12.58
N ASN A 6 -1.24 43.80 11.29
CA ASN A 6 -1.51 42.64 10.44
C ASN A 6 -0.61 41.44 10.78
N ILE A 7 0.67 41.67 11.09
CA ILE A 7 1.59 40.62 11.53
C ILE A 7 1.12 40.05 12.88
N PHE A 8 0.73 40.90 13.82
CA PHE A 8 0.23 40.49 15.13
C PHE A 8 -1.10 39.72 15.04
N ARG A 9 -2.03 40.14 14.18
CA ARG A 9 -3.27 39.39 13.88
C ARG A 9 -3.00 38.03 13.24
N SER A 10 -2.06 37.96 12.28
CA SER A 10 -1.66 36.69 11.67
C SER A 10 -0.99 35.76 12.67
N PHE A 11 -0.20 36.30 13.60
CA PHE A 11 0.44 35.54 14.67
C PHE A 11 -0.60 35.00 15.65
N LEU A 12 -1.54 35.83 16.12
CA LEU A 12 -2.66 35.43 17.00
C LEU A 12 -3.58 34.39 16.35
N PHE A 13 -3.82 34.51 15.03
CA PHE A 13 -4.60 33.53 14.29
C PHE A 13 -3.89 32.17 14.27
N LYS A 14 -2.59 32.14 13.92
CA LYS A 14 -1.78 30.90 13.92
C LYS A 14 -1.61 30.31 15.31
N SER A 15 -1.38 31.13 16.34
CA SER A 15 -1.21 30.65 17.72
C SER A 15 -2.50 30.04 18.28
N ARG A 16 -3.67 30.47 17.84
CA ARG A 16 -4.95 29.82 18.18
C ARG A 16 -5.06 28.40 17.61
N PHE A 17 -4.54 28.12 16.41
CA PHE A 17 -4.53 26.75 15.86
C PHE A 17 -3.57 25.86 16.64
N VAL A 18 -2.36 26.36 16.94
CA VAL A 18 -1.38 25.63 17.75
C VAL A 18 -1.92 25.36 19.15
N LEU A 19 -2.54 26.35 19.80
CA LEU A 19 -3.15 26.17 21.13
C LEU A 19 -4.29 25.14 21.08
N ARG A 20 -5.11 25.16 20.02
CA ARG A 20 -6.17 24.16 19.83
C ARG A 20 -5.60 22.76 19.65
N GLU A 21 -4.56 22.58 18.84
CA GLU A 21 -3.89 21.28 18.67
C GLU A 21 -3.30 20.77 19.98
N VAL A 22 -2.68 21.64 20.78
CA VAL A 22 -2.15 21.28 22.11
C VAL A 22 -3.27 20.88 23.08
N LEU A 23 -4.38 21.62 23.09
CA LEU A 23 -5.54 21.29 23.92
C LEU A 23 -6.22 19.98 23.48
N ASP A 24 -6.38 19.77 22.18
CA ASP A 24 -6.95 18.56 21.61
C ASP A 24 -6.06 17.35 21.93
N TYR A 25 -4.73 17.50 21.83
CA TYR A 25 -3.76 16.48 22.23
C TYR A 25 -3.88 16.11 23.71
N HIS A 26 -3.90 17.12 24.60
CA HIS A 26 -3.99 16.87 26.04
C HIS A 26 -5.34 16.25 26.45
N ASN A 27 -6.44 16.68 25.81
CA ASN A 27 -7.75 16.09 26.03
C ASN A 27 -7.80 14.63 25.59
N ASN A 28 -7.17 14.29 24.46
CA ASN A 28 -7.06 12.91 23.99
C ASN A 28 -6.23 12.05 24.96
N GLU A 29 -5.11 12.57 25.45
CA GLU A 29 -4.27 11.89 26.44
C GLU A 29 -5.02 11.61 27.74
N ILE A 30 -5.80 12.57 28.25
CA ILE A 30 -6.67 12.37 29.42
C ILE A 30 -7.72 11.28 29.16
N GLU A 31 -8.33 11.29 27.98
CA GLU A 31 -9.36 10.32 27.62
C GLU A 31 -8.78 8.90 27.50
N ASP A 32 -7.61 8.75 26.89
CA ASP A 32 -6.90 7.47 26.77
C ASP A 32 -6.47 6.93 28.14
N ASN A 33 -6.05 7.81 29.06
CA ASN A 33 -5.79 7.44 30.45
C ASN A 33 -7.05 6.94 31.16
N LYS A 34 -8.19 7.64 31.01
CA LYS A 34 -9.48 7.20 31.58
C LYS A 34 -9.93 5.86 31.03
N LYS A 35 -9.80 5.65 29.71
CA LYS A 35 -10.09 4.35 29.07
C LYS A 35 -9.21 3.25 29.63
N THR A 36 -7.91 3.50 29.79
CA THR A 36 -6.98 2.51 30.34
C THR A 36 -7.40 2.09 31.74
N ILE A 37 -7.73 3.06 32.62
CA ILE A 37 -8.22 2.79 33.97
C ILE A 37 -9.54 2.01 33.94
N MET A 38 -10.49 2.41 33.10
CA MET A 38 -11.77 1.72 32.91
C MET A 38 -11.58 0.27 32.44
N MET A 39 -10.74 0.05 31.42
CA MET A 39 -10.43 -1.26 30.86
C MET A 39 -9.74 -2.18 31.87
N ASN A 40 -9.01 -1.64 32.85
CA ASN A 40 -8.39 -2.42 33.92
C ASN A 40 -9.39 -2.91 34.97
N ARG A 41 -10.56 -2.27 35.07
CA ARG A 41 -11.65 -2.67 35.99
C ARG A 41 -12.63 -3.66 35.37
N ILE A 42 -12.54 -3.92 34.06
CA ILE A 42 -13.41 -4.90 33.40
C ILE A 42 -13.17 -6.28 33.98
N ARG A 43 -14.26 -7.00 34.30
CA ARG A 43 -14.21 -8.30 34.98
C ARG A 43 -13.42 -9.33 34.18
N GLU A 44 -13.79 -9.51 32.92
CA GLU A 44 -13.16 -10.42 31.97
C GLU A 44 -13.01 -9.72 30.63
N LYS A 45 -11.84 -9.83 30.02
CA LYS A 45 -11.55 -9.20 28.73
C LYS A 45 -10.68 -10.10 27.86
N GLY A 46 -11.09 -10.31 26.63
CA GLY A 46 -10.28 -10.92 25.59
C GLY A 46 -9.20 -9.98 25.05
N SER A 47 -8.61 -10.42 23.95
CA SER A 47 -7.62 -9.73 23.14
C SER A 47 -8.27 -8.83 22.07
N SER A 48 -7.52 -7.85 21.55
CA SER A 48 -7.95 -6.99 20.43
C SER A 48 -9.24 -6.20 20.67
N ILE A 49 -9.39 -5.59 21.84
CA ILE A 49 -10.52 -4.70 22.15
C ILE A 49 -10.16 -3.27 21.73
N PHE A 50 -10.99 -2.67 20.87
CA PHE A 50 -10.81 -1.32 20.37
C PHE A 50 -11.97 -0.41 20.76
N LEU A 51 -11.65 0.66 21.51
CA LEU A 51 -12.60 1.68 21.94
C LEU A 51 -12.31 3.01 21.21
N ASN A 52 -13.15 3.32 20.22
CA ASN A 52 -13.01 4.55 19.46
C ASN A 52 -13.63 5.74 20.20
N GLY A 53 -12.96 6.90 20.20
CA GLY A 53 -13.51 8.13 20.76
C GLY A 53 -13.90 8.03 22.24
N LYS A 54 -15.01 8.62 22.67
CA LYS A 54 -15.47 8.64 24.08
C LYS A 54 -16.37 7.44 24.37
N VAL A 55 -15.96 6.57 25.29
CA VAL A 55 -16.75 5.41 25.72
C VAL A 55 -16.88 5.43 27.23
N LYS A 56 -18.12 5.41 27.73
CA LYS A 56 -18.41 5.41 29.17
C LYS A 56 -19.08 4.11 29.58
N ILE A 57 -18.43 3.38 30.47
CA ILE A 57 -18.98 2.19 31.16
C ILE A 57 -19.09 2.52 32.65
N THR A 58 -20.29 2.47 33.22
CA THR A 58 -20.51 2.92 34.61
C THR A 58 -20.01 1.90 35.64
N HIS A 59 -20.20 0.59 35.37
CA HIS A 59 -19.82 -0.51 36.26
C HIS A 59 -18.97 -1.53 35.48
N PRO A 60 -17.70 -1.22 35.14
CA PRO A 60 -16.85 -2.11 34.35
C PRO A 60 -16.68 -3.50 34.97
N GLU A 61 -16.68 -3.60 36.30
CA GLU A 61 -16.58 -4.86 37.05
C GLU A 61 -17.77 -5.83 36.84
N MET A 62 -18.84 -5.35 36.19
CA MET A 62 -20.01 -6.15 35.82
C MET A 62 -20.02 -6.51 34.32
N VAL A 63 -18.93 -6.22 33.60
CA VAL A 63 -18.82 -6.42 32.15
C VAL A 63 -17.82 -7.54 31.83
N SER A 64 -18.22 -8.46 30.95
CA SER A 64 -17.33 -9.43 30.30
C SER A 64 -17.28 -9.16 28.79
N LEU A 65 -16.06 -9.03 28.24
CA LEU A 65 -15.80 -8.79 26.82
C LEU A 65 -15.00 -9.95 26.22
N GLY A 66 -15.44 -10.45 25.08
CA GLY A 66 -14.72 -11.44 24.27
C GLY A 66 -13.52 -10.87 23.52
N ASP A 67 -13.04 -11.64 22.53
CA ASP A 67 -11.97 -11.24 21.61
C ASP A 67 -12.50 -10.35 20.46
N ASN A 68 -11.65 -9.47 19.92
CA ASN A 68 -11.95 -8.67 18.72
C ASN A 68 -13.26 -7.86 18.84
N ILE A 69 -13.36 -7.05 19.90
CA ILE A 69 -14.51 -6.19 20.16
C ILE A 69 -14.22 -4.77 19.67
N HIS A 70 -15.16 -4.18 18.93
CA HIS A 70 -15.06 -2.79 18.50
C HIS A 70 -16.26 -1.99 19.00
N ILE A 71 -16.00 -0.91 19.76
CA ILE A 71 -17.03 0.01 20.23
C ILE A 71 -16.75 1.39 19.65
N GLY A 72 -17.74 1.92 18.91
CA GLY A 72 -17.68 3.23 18.29
C GLY A 72 -17.75 4.39 19.27
N ASP A 73 -17.39 5.57 18.77
CA ASP A 73 -17.41 6.83 19.52
C ASP A 73 -18.77 7.16 20.14
N ASN A 74 -18.72 7.80 21.30
CA ASN A 74 -19.85 8.27 22.09
C ASN A 74 -20.80 7.15 22.57
N ALA A 75 -20.24 6.00 22.94
CA ALA A 75 -21.01 4.91 23.54
C ALA A 75 -21.22 5.13 25.05
N TYR A 76 -22.45 4.90 25.51
CA TYR A 76 -22.84 4.95 26.93
C TYR A 76 -23.42 3.60 27.36
N ILE A 77 -22.74 2.96 28.32
CA ILE A 77 -23.09 1.63 28.81
C ILE A 77 -23.32 1.72 30.32
N HIS A 78 -24.58 1.59 30.72
CA HIS A 78 -24.97 1.47 32.12
C HIS A 78 -25.13 0.00 32.50
N SER A 79 -24.08 -0.56 33.10
CA SER A 79 -23.85 -2.01 33.21
C SER A 79 -24.08 -2.62 34.61
N ASP A 80 -24.74 -1.93 35.54
CA ASP A 80 -24.91 -2.40 36.93
C ASP A 80 -25.70 -3.72 37.07
N GLY A 81 -26.58 -4.05 36.13
CA GLY A 81 -27.24 -5.36 36.05
C GLY A 81 -26.48 -6.46 35.29
N GLY A 82 -25.25 -6.18 34.84
CA GLY A 82 -24.40 -7.14 34.11
C GLY A 82 -24.48 -7.02 32.59
N LEU A 83 -23.34 -7.13 31.91
CA LEU A 83 -23.24 -7.11 30.45
C LEU A 83 -22.22 -8.14 29.95
N ILE A 84 -22.62 -8.94 28.97
CA ILE A 84 -21.73 -9.87 28.26
C ILE A 84 -21.71 -9.50 26.78
N ILE A 85 -20.53 -9.36 26.20
CA ILE A 85 -20.33 -9.18 24.76
C ILE A 85 -19.39 -10.26 24.24
N GLY A 86 -19.90 -11.13 23.37
CA GLY A 86 -19.14 -12.20 22.74
C GLY A 86 -18.23 -11.73 21.60
N ASP A 87 -17.27 -12.58 21.24
CA ASP A 87 -16.21 -12.29 20.26
C ASP A 87 -16.70 -11.72 18.93
N ASN A 88 -15.82 -10.97 18.25
CA ASN A 88 -16.03 -10.45 16.90
C ASN A 88 -17.27 -9.55 16.78
N THR A 89 -17.66 -8.90 17.88
CA THR A 89 -18.82 -8.02 17.93
C THR A 89 -18.42 -6.59 17.64
N HIS A 90 -19.11 -5.99 16.66
CA HIS A 90 -18.88 -4.61 16.27
C HIS A 90 -20.07 -3.73 16.55
N ILE A 91 -19.78 -2.62 17.22
CA ILE A 91 -20.75 -1.64 17.60
C ILE A 91 -20.34 -0.30 17.02
N SER A 92 -21.27 0.34 16.30
CA SER A 92 -21.04 1.66 15.72
C SER A 92 -21.18 2.77 16.76
N ARG A 93 -21.24 4.02 16.31
CA ARG A 93 -21.25 5.22 17.17
C ARG A 93 -22.59 5.41 17.87
N ASN A 94 -22.57 6.15 18.99
CA ASN A 94 -23.76 6.57 19.75
C ASN A 94 -24.62 5.39 20.26
N LEU A 95 -23.97 4.32 20.71
CA LEU A 95 -24.65 3.22 21.38
C LEU A 95 -25.13 3.64 22.77
N VAL A 96 -26.33 3.22 23.15
CA VAL A 96 -26.82 3.27 24.53
C VAL A 96 -27.23 1.87 24.99
N ILE A 97 -26.70 1.41 26.12
CA ILE A 97 -27.13 0.16 26.76
C ILE A 97 -27.52 0.45 28.20
N TYR A 98 -28.67 -0.06 28.62
CA TYR A 98 -29.07 -0.14 30.02
C TYR A 98 -29.26 -1.60 30.44
N THR A 99 -28.71 -1.97 31.58
CA THR A 99 -28.92 -3.28 32.22
C THR A 99 -29.71 -3.17 33.52
N SER A 100 -30.26 -1.98 33.80
CA SER A 100 -31.20 -1.76 34.89
C SER A 100 -32.23 -0.69 34.56
N SER A 101 -33.33 -0.69 35.32
CA SER A 101 -34.34 0.35 35.32
C SER A 101 -34.78 0.65 36.74
N HIS A 102 -35.47 1.78 36.94
CA HIS A 102 -36.14 2.05 38.21
C HIS A 102 -37.36 1.16 38.41
N GLU A 103 -37.65 0.77 39.65
CA GLU A 103 -38.90 0.08 40.00
C GLU A 103 -40.05 1.08 40.06
N TYR A 104 -40.92 1.01 39.05
CA TYR A 104 -42.05 1.92 38.86
C TYR A 104 -43.37 1.33 39.37
N ASN A 105 -43.42 0.03 39.68
CA ASN A 105 -44.55 -0.63 40.35
C ASN A 105 -44.33 -0.73 41.87
N GLY A 106 -43.43 0.08 42.42
CA GLY A 106 -43.16 0.19 43.85
C GLY A 106 -44.14 1.09 44.60
N ASP A 107 -43.71 1.57 45.76
CA ASP A 107 -44.48 2.39 46.70
C ASP A 107 -44.39 3.91 46.45
N ALA A 108 -43.72 4.35 45.37
CA ALA A 108 -43.56 5.76 45.02
C ALA A 108 -43.65 6.04 43.50
N ILE A 109 -44.07 7.25 43.13
CA ILE A 109 -44.20 7.74 41.74
C ILE A 109 -43.19 8.88 41.52
N PRO A 110 -42.50 8.96 40.36
CA PRO A 110 -42.62 8.06 39.19
C PRO A 110 -41.97 6.69 39.38
N TYR A 111 -41.17 6.52 40.43
CA TYR A 111 -40.55 5.25 40.85
C TYR A 111 -40.00 5.38 42.28
N ASN A 112 -39.69 4.27 42.94
CA ASN A 112 -39.04 4.26 44.26
C ASN A 112 -37.50 4.17 44.16
N ASN A 113 -36.82 3.99 45.30
CA ASN A 113 -35.35 3.95 45.35
C ASN A 113 -34.76 2.60 44.90
N GLU A 114 -35.58 1.61 44.59
CA GLU A 114 -35.14 0.29 44.15
C GLU A 114 -34.86 0.26 42.64
N ARG A 115 -34.03 -0.70 42.23
CA ARG A 115 -33.67 -0.93 40.83
C ARG A 115 -33.99 -2.36 40.42
N ILE A 116 -34.49 -2.50 39.21
CA ILE A 116 -34.67 -3.79 38.54
C ILE A 116 -33.41 -4.02 37.70
N TYR A 117 -32.64 -5.04 38.06
CA TYR A 117 -31.43 -5.43 37.33
C TYR A 117 -31.75 -6.55 36.35
N LYS A 118 -31.42 -6.35 35.07
CA LYS A 118 -31.58 -7.37 34.03
C LYS A 118 -30.39 -7.31 33.09
N SER A 119 -29.57 -8.35 33.15
CA SER A 119 -28.37 -8.46 32.33
C SER A 119 -28.68 -8.40 30.84
N VAL A 120 -27.81 -7.76 30.07
CA VAL A 120 -27.85 -7.80 28.60
C VAL A 120 -26.79 -8.79 28.12
N CYS A 121 -27.19 -9.66 27.19
CA CYS A 121 -26.28 -10.62 26.56
C CYS A 121 -26.20 -10.32 25.06
N ILE A 122 -24.99 -10.06 24.56
CA ILE A 122 -24.71 -9.93 23.13
C ILE A 122 -23.81 -11.11 22.76
N GLU A 123 -24.30 -12.03 21.94
CA GLU A 123 -23.54 -13.21 21.52
C GLU A 123 -22.45 -12.84 20.50
N ARG A 124 -21.79 -13.85 19.92
CA ARG A 124 -20.63 -13.67 19.03
C ARG A 124 -21.06 -13.17 17.65
N ASN A 125 -20.14 -12.52 16.94
CA ASN A 125 -20.27 -12.09 15.54
C ASN A 125 -21.44 -11.11 15.29
N VAL A 126 -21.87 -10.37 16.33
CA VAL A 126 -23.01 -9.43 16.22
C VAL A 126 -22.55 -8.10 15.63
N TRP A 127 -23.38 -7.50 14.78
CA TRP A 127 -23.14 -6.15 14.25
C TRP A 127 -24.26 -5.19 14.68
N ILE A 128 -23.90 -4.12 15.39
CA ILE A 128 -24.83 -3.09 15.86
C ILE A 128 -24.55 -1.77 15.12
N GLY A 129 -25.58 -1.28 14.43
CA GLY A 129 -25.58 0.00 13.72
C GLY A 129 -25.46 1.21 14.64
N MET A 130 -25.34 2.40 14.06
CA MET A 130 -25.20 3.65 14.83
C MET A 130 -26.53 4.07 15.46
N ASN A 131 -26.47 4.82 16.56
CA ASN A 131 -27.65 5.35 17.27
C ASN A 131 -28.62 4.24 17.74
N VAL A 132 -28.10 3.12 18.23
CA VAL A 132 -28.92 2.00 18.75
C VAL A 132 -29.05 2.10 20.27
N CYS A 133 -30.24 1.81 20.78
CA CYS A 133 -30.51 1.68 22.21
C CYS A 133 -30.91 0.23 22.55
N ILE A 134 -30.30 -0.37 23.58
CA ILE A 134 -30.59 -1.72 24.05
C ILE A 134 -31.16 -1.65 25.47
N CYS A 135 -32.36 -2.21 25.65
CA CYS A 135 -33.07 -2.22 26.93
C CYS A 135 -32.58 -3.35 27.86
N PRO A 136 -32.84 -3.24 29.18
CA PRO A 136 -32.46 -4.27 30.15
C PRO A 136 -33.08 -5.64 29.85
N GLY A 137 -32.29 -6.71 30.01
CA GLY A 137 -32.75 -8.09 29.89
C GLY A 137 -32.76 -8.68 28.48
N VAL A 138 -32.26 -7.94 27.49
CA VAL A 138 -32.24 -8.39 26.09
C VAL A 138 -31.06 -9.33 25.82
N THR A 139 -31.34 -10.41 25.10
CA THR A 139 -30.35 -11.28 24.45
C THR A 139 -30.34 -11.04 22.94
N ILE A 140 -29.16 -10.74 22.37
CA ILE A 140 -28.95 -10.62 20.93
C ILE A 140 -28.16 -11.85 20.46
N GLY A 141 -28.83 -12.70 19.68
CA GLY A 141 -28.30 -13.98 19.22
C GLY A 141 -27.14 -13.85 18.23
N GLU A 142 -26.36 -14.93 18.12
CA GLU A 142 -25.15 -15.03 17.32
C GLU A 142 -25.36 -14.54 15.88
N GLY A 143 -24.43 -13.73 15.37
CA GLY A 143 -24.43 -13.30 13.97
C GLY A 143 -25.51 -12.28 13.59
N ALA A 144 -26.37 -11.88 14.53
CA ALA A 144 -27.44 -10.92 14.27
C ALA A 144 -26.90 -9.54 13.85
N ILE A 145 -27.69 -8.82 13.05
CA ILE A 145 -27.40 -7.44 12.63
C ILE A 145 -28.52 -6.53 13.11
N ILE A 146 -28.18 -5.49 13.86
CA ILE A 146 -29.10 -4.45 14.31
C ILE A 146 -28.92 -3.21 13.44
N GLY A 147 -29.99 -2.82 12.75
CA GLY A 147 -30.02 -1.63 11.90
C GLY A 147 -29.80 -0.33 12.68
N LEU A 148 -29.29 0.68 11.99
CA LEU A 148 -29.07 2.02 12.56
C LEU A 148 -30.37 2.63 13.08
N GLY A 149 -30.33 3.27 14.24
CA GLY A 149 -31.49 3.94 14.84
C GLY A 149 -32.49 3.02 15.57
N CYS A 150 -32.17 1.74 15.73
CA CYS A 150 -33.08 0.77 16.35
C CYS A 150 -33.13 0.89 17.89
N VAL A 151 -34.31 0.67 18.47
CA VAL A 151 -34.48 0.37 19.90
C VAL A 151 -34.74 -1.13 20.03
N VAL A 152 -33.82 -1.84 20.69
CA VAL A 152 -33.92 -3.28 20.92
C VAL A 152 -34.49 -3.49 22.32
N SER A 153 -35.75 -3.89 22.39
CA SER A 153 -36.50 -4.07 23.64
C SER A 153 -36.93 -5.51 23.92
N LYS A 154 -36.64 -6.43 22.98
CA LYS A 154 -36.88 -7.87 23.10
C LYS A 154 -35.70 -8.62 22.52
N ASP A 155 -35.61 -9.91 22.85
CA ASP A 155 -34.57 -10.79 22.32
C ASP A 155 -34.57 -10.80 20.79
N VAL A 156 -33.37 -10.88 20.22
CA VAL A 156 -33.14 -10.96 18.77
C VAL A 156 -32.66 -12.38 18.46
N PRO A 157 -33.37 -13.12 17.58
CA PRO A 157 -32.93 -14.46 17.20
C PRO A 157 -31.55 -14.45 16.52
N PRO A 158 -30.79 -15.56 16.61
CA PRO A 158 -29.54 -15.72 15.88
C PRO A 158 -29.73 -15.51 14.38
N TYR A 159 -28.69 -14.96 13.73
CA TYR A 159 -28.62 -14.75 12.28
C TYR A 159 -29.70 -13.84 11.68
N SER A 160 -30.52 -13.20 12.50
CA SER A 160 -31.54 -12.25 12.05
C SER A 160 -30.95 -10.86 11.76
N ILE A 161 -31.52 -10.18 10.76
CA ILE A 161 -31.25 -8.78 10.47
C ILE A 161 -32.48 -7.97 10.89
N VAL A 162 -32.33 -7.12 11.89
CA VAL A 162 -33.39 -6.33 12.52
C VAL A 162 -33.31 -4.87 12.08
N GLY A 163 -34.47 -4.27 11.76
CA GLY A 163 -34.59 -2.86 11.39
C GLY A 163 -35.33 -2.02 12.42
N ASN A 164 -35.57 -0.76 12.03
CA ASN A 164 -36.20 0.26 12.88
C ASN A 164 -37.60 -0.11 13.39
N ALA A 165 -37.99 0.60 14.44
CA ALA A 165 -39.14 0.29 15.28
C ALA A 165 -40.48 0.14 14.52
N PRO A 166 -41.35 -0.79 14.98
CA PRO A 166 -41.11 -1.75 16.06
C PRO A 166 -40.16 -2.85 15.59
N GLN A 167 -39.12 -3.16 16.39
CA GLN A 167 -38.06 -4.17 16.17
C GLN A 167 -38.46 -5.26 15.16
N ARG A 168 -38.25 -4.99 13.86
CA ARG A 168 -38.79 -5.82 12.76
C ARG A 168 -37.67 -6.65 12.17
N ILE A 169 -37.83 -7.97 12.19
CA ILE A 169 -36.95 -8.87 11.43
C ILE A 169 -37.17 -8.56 9.94
N LEU A 170 -36.11 -8.08 9.28
CA LEU A 170 -36.14 -7.71 7.86
C LEU A 170 -35.89 -8.93 6.97
N LYS A 171 -34.92 -9.75 7.37
CA LYS A 171 -34.54 -11.02 6.74
C LYS A 171 -33.56 -11.76 7.64
N ASP A 172 -33.32 -13.02 7.32
CA ASP A 172 -32.21 -13.78 7.88
C ASP A 172 -30.95 -13.61 7.03
N ARG A 173 -29.81 -13.94 7.63
CA ARG A 173 -28.54 -14.05 6.92
C ARG A 173 -28.49 -15.34 6.10
N ASP A 174 -27.65 -15.35 5.08
CA ASP A 174 -27.23 -16.57 4.39
C ASP A 174 -26.39 -17.42 5.36
N ILE A 175 -26.99 -18.51 5.86
CA ILE A 175 -26.41 -19.39 6.88
C ILE A 175 -25.23 -20.18 6.33
N ASP A 176 -25.28 -20.62 5.07
CA ASP A 176 -24.20 -21.39 4.46
C ASP A 176 -22.95 -20.51 4.30
N SER A 177 -23.15 -19.29 3.80
CA SER A 177 -22.09 -18.29 3.71
C SER A 177 -21.54 -17.91 5.09
N TYR A 178 -22.41 -17.76 6.09
CA TYR A 178 -22.00 -17.46 7.46
C TYR A 178 -21.12 -18.56 8.06
N ASN A 179 -21.58 -19.82 8.01
CA ASN A 179 -20.86 -20.97 8.55
C ASN A 179 -19.51 -21.17 7.86
N LYS A 180 -19.47 -21.06 6.52
CA LYS A 180 -18.23 -21.13 5.75
C LYS A 180 -17.21 -20.06 6.18
N ASN A 181 -17.66 -18.85 6.50
CA ASN A 181 -16.76 -17.80 7.01
C ASN A 181 -16.31 -18.06 8.46
N LYS A 182 -17.20 -18.59 9.31
CA LYS A 182 -16.90 -18.98 10.70
C LYS A 182 -15.85 -20.10 10.76
N GLU A 183 -16.02 -21.16 9.96
CA GLU A 183 -15.06 -22.27 9.85
C GLU A 183 -13.68 -21.79 9.39
N ARG A 184 -13.66 -20.83 8.45
CA ARG A 184 -12.44 -20.21 7.93
C ARG A 184 -11.87 -19.11 8.84
N GLN A 185 -12.47 -18.88 10.01
CA GLN A 185 -12.11 -17.82 10.95
C GLN A 185 -12.02 -16.42 10.31
N ARG A 186 -12.89 -16.12 9.34
CA ARG A 186 -12.92 -14.84 8.60
C ARG A 186 -13.74 -13.77 9.32
N PHE A 187 -13.21 -13.28 10.43
CA PHE A 187 -13.85 -12.23 11.23
C PHE A 187 -13.33 -10.84 10.85
N GLY A 188 -14.23 -9.87 10.66
CA GLY A 188 -13.87 -8.50 10.28
C GLY A 188 -13.47 -7.58 11.42
N GLY A 189 -13.01 -6.38 11.07
CA GLY A 189 -12.77 -5.27 11.99
C GLY A 189 -11.67 -5.48 13.01
N VAL A 190 -10.76 -6.44 12.78
CA VAL A 190 -9.61 -6.66 13.65
C VAL A 190 -8.80 -5.36 13.76
N ASN A 191 -8.79 -4.77 14.96
CA ASN A 191 -8.23 -3.43 15.25
C ASN A 191 -8.82 -2.31 14.37
N GLY A 192 -10.12 -2.36 14.05
CA GLY A 192 -10.82 -1.35 13.25
C GLY A 192 -10.55 -1.41 11.74
N LYS A 193 -9.80 -2.42 11.26
CA LYS A 193 -9.57 -2.66 9.84
C LYS A 193 -10.60 -3.67 9.33
N PRO A 194 -11.31 -3.41 8.21
CA PRO A 194 -12.12 -4.45 7.56
C PRO A 194 -11.32 -5.75 7.44
N VAL A 195 -11.98 -6.92 7.30
CA VAL A 195 -11.29 -8.06 6.68
C VAL A 195 -10.73 -7.48 5.39
N SER A 196 -9.43 -7.26 5.29
CA SER A 196 -8.86 -7.13 3.97
C SER A 196 -9.29 -8.41 3.26
N LEU A 197 -9.74 -8.31 2.01
CA LEU A 197 -10.01 -9.52 1.22
C LEU A 197 -8.67 -10.21 0.95
N GLU A 198 -8.02 -10.70 1.99
CA GLU A 198 -6.68 -11.27 2.13
C GLU A 198 -6.77 -12.10 3.42
N SER A 199 -6.34 -13.35 3.58
CA SER A 199 -5.46 -14.18 2.79
C SER A 199 -5.50 -15.57 3.44
N SER A 200 -6.37 -16.46 2.95
CA SER A 200 -6.00 -17.89 2.91
C SER A 200 -5.20 -18.21 1.65
N TYR A 201 -4.78 -17.17 0.94
CA TYR A 201 -3.71 -17.26 -0.02
C TYR A 201 -2.45 -16.86 0.70
N ASP A 202 -1.63 -17.86 0.98
CA ASP A 202 -0.19 -17.75 0.87
C ASP A 202 0.16 -16.70 -0.20
N VAL A 203 1.25 -15.95 -0.01
CA VAL A 203 1.83 -15.13 -1.09
C VAL A 203 2.08 -15.99 -2.35
N MET A 204 2.01 -17.32 -2.21
CA MET A 204 2.05 -18.39 -3.23
C MET A 204 0.75 -18.74 -3.98
N HIS A 205 -0.31 -17.93 -3.99
CA HIS A 205 -1.41 -18.17 -4.94
C HIS A 205 -2.01 -16.86 -5.48
N LEU A 206 -1.15 -16.05 -6.08
CA LEU A 206 -1.54 -15.43 -7.34
C LEU A 206 -1.80 -16.57 -8.34
N GLU A 207 -3.06 -16.90 -8.58
CA GLU A 207 -3.45 -17.71 -9.76
C GLU A 207 -3.04 -17.01 -11.08
N HIS A 208 -2.64 -15.73 -11.01
CA HIS A 208 -2.09 -14.90 -12.09
C HIS A 208 -0.61 -14.56 -11.83
N GLN A 209 0.31 -15.32 -12.41
CA GLN A 209 1.75 -15.08 -12.33
C GLN A 209 2.06 -13.64 -12.80
N PRO A 210 2.67 -12.77 -11.97
CA PRO A 210 2.96 -11.42 -12.39
C PRO A 210 4.15 -11.43 -13.36
N PHE A 211 4.14 -10.52 -14.32
CA PHE A 211 5.34 -10.22 -15.11
C PHE A 211 5.88 -8.84 -14.80
N PHE A 212 7.20 -8.71 -14.82
CA PHE A 212 7.91 -7.48 -14.48
C PHE A 212 8.74 -7.04 -15.67
N ILE A 213 8.55 -5.79 -16.08
CA ILE A 213 9.35 -5.15 -17.12
C ILE A 213 10.41 -4.29 -16.42
N VAL A 214 11.65 -4.72 -16.55
CA VAL A 214 12.83 -4.10 -15.93
C VAL A 214 13.68 -3.37 -16.96
N GLY A 215 14.43 -2.37 -16.52
CA GLY A 215 15.25 -1.53 -17.40
C GLY A 215 15.83 -0.31 -16.66
N THR A 216 16.52 0.56 -17.37
CA THR A 216 17.31 1.66 -16.76
C THR A 216 16.54 2.98 -16.63
N GLY A 217 15.22 2.95 -16.80
CA GLY A 217 14.42 4.16 -17.02
C GLY A 217 14.67 4.75 -18.40
N ARG A 218 13.72 5.54 -18.92
CA ARG A 218 13.81 6.15 -20.28
C ARG A 218 14.07 5.16 -21.43
N SER A 219 13.88 3.87 -21.17
CA SER A 219 14.06 2.74 -22.09
C SER A 219 12.74 2.28 -22.73
N GLY A 220 11.67 3.08 -22.62
CA GLY A 220 10.36 2.77 -23.21
C GLY A 220 9.42 1.94 -22.32
N SER A 221 9.70 1.84 -21.01
CA SER A 221 8.87 1.16 -20.00
C SER A 221 7.38 1.54 -20.05
N GLU A 222 7.07 2.84 -20.17
CA GLU A 222 5.70 3.31 -20.33
C GLU A 222 5.06 2.86 -21.65
N THR A 223 5.87 2.81 -22.73
CA THR A 223 5.39 2.43 -24.07
C THR A 223 4.98 0.97 -24.10
N ILE A 224 5.83 0.06 -23.63
CA ILE A 224 5.50 -1.37 -23.57
C ILE A 224 4.33 -1.65 -22.63
N SER A 225 4.24 -0.96 -21.49
CA SER A 225 3.10 -1.09 -20.57
C SER A 225 1.78 -0.67 -21.23
N LYS A 226 1.80 0.41 -22.02
CA LYS A 226 0.64 0.86 -22.80
C LYS A 226 0.28 -0.10 -23.93
N ILE A 227 1.26 -0.67 -24.63
CA ILE A 227 1.04 -1.67 -25.69
C ILE A 227 0.36 -2.91 -25.08
N LEU A 228 0.96 -3.51 -24.05
CA LEU A 228 0.43 -4.73 -23.43
C LEU A 228 -0.94 -4.53 -22.80
N SER A 229 -1.23 -3.35 -22.25
CA SER A 229 -2.55 -3.02 -21.68
C SER A 229 -3.66 -2.85 -22.72
N GLN A 230 -3.37 -2.89 -24.03
CA GLN A 230 -4.42 -2.98 -25.05
C GLN A 230 -5.06 -4.38 -25.08
N HIS A 231 -4.36 -5.41 -24.63
CA HIS A 231 -4.89 -6.77 -24.59
C HIS A 231 -5.97 -6.87 -23.50
N PRO A 232 -7.18 -7.37 -23.81
CA PRO A 232 -8.34 -7.33 -22.91
C PRO A 232 -8.11 -8.08 -21.58
N ASN A 233 -7.29 -9.14 -21.62
CA ASN A 233 -6.97 -9.95 -20.44
C ASN A 233 -5.68 -9.51 -19.71
N VAL A 234 -5.06 -8.39 -20.09
CA VAL A 234 -3.82 -7.90 -19.47
C VAL A 234 -4.06 -6.59 -18.76
N THR A 235 -3.54 -6.48 -17.54
CA THR A 235 -3.36 -5.20 -16.85
C THR A 235 -1.87 -4.97 -16.61
N CYS A 236 -1.24 -4.10 -17.40
CA CYS A 236 0.17 -3.76 -17.23
C CYS A 236 0.33 -2.31 -16.73
N ARG A 237 0.69 -2.11 -15.47
CA ARG A 237 0.82 -0.77 -14.86
C ARG A 237 2.24 -0.22 -14.98
N HIS A 238 2.37 1.08 -15.24
CA HIS A 238 3.66 1.77 -15.24
C HIS A 238 3.89 2.48 -13.91
N GLU A 239 5.00 2.16 -13.23
CA GLU A 239 5.45 2.72 -11.94
C GLU A 239 4.33 2.84 -10.88
N PRO A 240 3.53 1.78 -10.62
CA PRO A 240 2.35 1.87 -9.76
C PRO A 240 2.66 2.06 -8.27
N LYS A 241 3.93 1.86 -7.85
CA LYS A 241 4.33 1.82 -6.44
C LYS A 241 5.44 2.82 -6.15
N GLY A 242 5.08 4.09 -5.90
CA GLY A 242 6.05 5.15 -5.59
C GLY A 242 6.98 4.86 -4.40
N ARG A 243 6.59 3.97 -3.47
CA ARG A 243 7.45 3.51 -2.36
C ARG A 243 8.70 2.74 -2.82
N LEU A 244 8.65 2.09 -3.99
CA LEU A 244 9.79 1.34 -4.55
C LEU A 244 10.99 2.23 -4.86
N ILE A 245 10.76 3.51 -5.17
CA ILE A 245 11.82 4.47 -5.48
C ILE A 245 12.84 4.54 -4.34
N LYS A 246 12.35 4.62 -3.10
CA LYS A 246 13.19 4.67 -1.91
C LYS A 246 13.74 3.28 -1.59
N LEU A 247 12.87 2.27 -1.52
CA LEU A 247 13.22 0.90 -1.15
C LEU A 247 14.34 0.30 -2.02
N SER A 248 14.22 0.39 -3.35
CA SER A 248 15.21 -0.15 -4.30
C SER A 248 16.56 0.55 -4.19
N THR A 249 16.54 1.87 -3.93
CA THR A 249 17.76 2.70 -3.81
C THR A 249 18.49 2.42 -2.50
N GLU A 250 17.77 2.37 -1.39
CA GLU A 250 18.35 2.01 -0.08
C GLU A 250 18.93 0.60 -0.09
N TYR A 251 18.27 -0.33 -0.79
CA TYR A 251 18.80 -1.68 -0.98
C TYR A 251 20.07 -1.70 -1.83
N ALA A 252 20.11 -0.97 -2.95
CA ALA A 252 21.31 -0.86 -3.79
C ALA A 252 22.52 -0.28 -3.01
N GLN A 253 22.26 0.63 -2.07
CA GLN A 253 23.28 1.28 -1.25
C GLN A 253 23.57 0.54 0.06
N GLY A 254 23.06 -0.69 0.23
CA GLY A 254 23.31 -1.51 1.42
C GLY A 254 22.70 -0.97 2.73
N SER A 255 21.81 0.01 2.67
CA SER A 255 21.23 0.66 3.85
C SER A 255 20.10 -0.15 4.52
N ILE A 256 19.55 -1.14 3.80
CA ILE A 256 18.51 -2.05 4.30
C ILE A 256 18.82 -3.49 3.85
N SER A 257 18.44 -4.48 4.66
CA SER A 257 18.68 -5.89 4.33
C SER A 257 17.72 -6.43 3.28
N LYS A 258 18.12 -7.54 2.63
CA LYS A 258 17.29 -8.30 1.70
C LYS A 258 15.96 -8.74 2.33
N GLU A 259 15.99 -9.19 3.59
CA GLU A 259 14.81 -9.64 4.34
C GLU A 259 13.84 -8.48 4.57
N ARG A 260 14.35 -7.28 4.87
CA ARG A 260 13.52 -6.10 5.02
C ARG A 260 12.84 -5.73 3.71
N VAL A 261 13.59 -5.76 2.60
CA VAL A 261 13.03 -5.52 1.26
C VAL A 261 11.96 -6.53 0.91
N LYS A 262 12.22 -7.81 1.18
CA LYS A 262 11.26 -8.91 0.95
C LYS A 262 9.97 -8.68 1.71
N GLN A 263 10.04 -8.32 3.00
CA GLN A 263 8.87 -8.05 3.83
C GLN A 263 8.07 -6.84 3.33
N GLU A 264 8.75 -5.76 2.92
CA GLU A 264 8.09 -4.58 2.36
C GLU A 264 7.41 -4.87 1.02
N LEU A 265 8.05 -5.67 0.15
CA LEU A 265 7.45 -6.11 -1.11
C LEU A 265 6.21 -6.98 -0.85
N VAL A 266 6.29 -7.96 0.07
CA VAL A 266 5.13 -8.77 0.48
C VAL A 266 3.97 -7.87 0.94
N ASN A 267 4.25 -6.91 1.82
CA ASN A 267 3.25 -5.95 2.30
C ASN A 267 2.67 -5.08 1.19
N LEU A 268 3.48 -4.67 0.21
CA LEU A 268 3.04 -3.87 -0.92
C LEU A 268 2.11 -4.64 -1.85
N TYR A 269 2.37 -5.93 -2.09
CA TYR A 269 1.52 -6.78 -2.92
C TYR A 269 0.30 -7.31 -2.17
N SER A 270 0.41 -7.51 -0.86
CA SER A 270 -0.71 -7.84 0.03
C SER A 270 -1.58 -6.63 0.38
N GLN A 271 -1.51 -5.53 -0.35
CA GLN A 271 -2.41 -4.38 -0.21
C GLN A 271 -3.07 -4.02 -1.55
N VAL A 272 -2.75 -4.76 -2.62
CA VAL A 272 -3.29 -4.52 -3.96
C VAL A 272 -4.61 -5.29 -4.07
N SER A 273 -5.72 -4.59 -3.83
CA SER A 273 -7.06 -5.13 -4.08
C SER A 273 -7.46 -5.01 -5.57
N VAL A 274 -7.90 -6.13 -6.12
CA VAL A 274 -8.62 -6.35 -7.39
C VAL A 274 -7.84 -6.03 -8.68
N VAL A 275 -6.94 -6.93 -9.07
CA VAL A 275 -6.66 -7.18 -10.49
C VAL A 275 -7.89 -7.93 -11.04
N THR A 276 -8.54 -7.39 -12.06
CA THR A 276 -9.76 -7.98 -12.66
C THR A 276 -9.48 -8.82 -13.92
N THR A 277 -8.21 -8.97 -14.28
CA THR A 277 -7.74 -9.55 -15.54
C THR A 277 -6.84 -10.76 -15.28
N ASP A 278 -6.77 -11.66 -16.26
CA ASP A 278 -6.05 -12.93 -16.12
C ASP A 278 -4.52 -12.78 -16.06
N PHE A 279 -3.99 -11.64 -16.51
CA PHE A 279 -2.55 -11.38 -16.55
C PHE A 279 -2.23 -10.01 -15.98
N TYR A 280 -1.31 -9.98 -15.02
CA TYR A 280 -0.88 -8.77 -14.35
C TYR A 280 0.59 -8.47 -14.61
N GLY A 281 0.86 -7.25 -15.05
CA GLY A 281 2.19 -6.76 -15.37
C GLY A 281 2.52 -5.47 -14.66
N GLU A 282 3.79 -5.27 -14.35
CA GLU A 282 4.28 -3.96 -13.91
C GLU A 282 5.57 -3.58 -14.61
N SER A 283 5.67 -2.32 -15.02
CA SER A 283 6.88 -1.75 -15.59
C SER A 283 7.42 -0.64 -14.72
N ASP A 284 8.58 -0.88 -14.10
CA ASP A 284 9.25 0.08 -13.22
C ASP A 284 10.77 -0.17 -13.24
N GLN A 285 11.56 0.88 -13.47
CA GLN A 285 13.02 0.81 -13.45
C GLN A 285 13.58 0.37 -12.09
N LYS A 286 12.82 0.56 -11.00
CA LYS A 286 13.25 0.20 -9.65
C LYS A 286 13.17 -1.29 -9.37
N TYR A 287 12.45 -2.05 -10.19
CA TYR A 287 12.49 -3.51 -10.16
C TYR A 287 13.82 -4.09 -10.64
N SER A 288 14.62 -3.34 -11.41
CA SER A 288 15.92 -3.78 -11.91
C SER A 288 16.87 -4.21 -10.79
N ASN A 289 16.76 -3.68 -9.57
CA ASN A 289 17.55 -4.09 -8.41
C ASN A 289 16.96 -5.26 -7.61
N LEU A 290 15.72 -5.61 -7.89
CA LEU A 290 14.88 -6.43 -7.02
C LEU A 290 14.48 -7.76 -7.67
N ILE A 291 15.03 -8.08 -8.85
CA ILE A 291 14.65 -9.24 -9.67
C ILE A 291 14.75 -10.53 -8.84
N SER A 292 15.90 -10.76 -8.21
CA SER A 292 16.12 -11.96 -7.39
C SER A 292 15.15 -12.07 -6.20
N ILE A 293 14.88 -10.97 -5.51
CA ILE A 293 13.95 -10.93 -4.37
C ILE A 293 12.51 -11.13 -4.85
N LEU A 294 12.13 -10.50 -5.96
CA LEU A 294 10.82 -10.67 -6.57
C LEU A 294 10.61 -12.11 -7.03
N PHE A 295 11.63 -12.76 -7.58
CA PHE A 295 11.55 -14.17 -7.97
C PHE A 295 11.43 -15.09 -6.75
N GLU A 296 12.09 -14.77 -5.63
CA GLU A 296 11.87 -15.52 -4.37
C GLU A 296 10.44 -15.35 -3.81
N ILE A 297 9.83 -14.19 -4.01
CA ILE A 297 8.44 -13.92 -3.59
C ILE A 297 7.45 -14.57 -4.57
N PHE A 298 7.76 -14.52 -5.87
CA PHE A 298 6.94 -15.01 -6.98
C PHE A 298 7.76 -15.96 -7.88
N PRO A 299 7.93 -17.24 -7.48
CA PRO A 299 8.80 -18.18 -8.21
C PRO A 299 8.38 -18.52 -9.65
N LYS A 300 7.16 -18.15 -10.03
CA LYS A 300 6.62 -18.32 -11.40
C LYS A 300 6.53 -17.00 -12.17
N SER A 301 7.05 -15.91 -11.62
CA SER A 301 7.03 -14.61 -12.30
C SER A 301 7.96 -14.59 -13.51
N LYS A 302 7.59 -13.78 -14.50
CA LYS A 302 8.33 -13.60 -15.75
C LYS A 302 8.94 -12.21 -15.79
N PHE A 303 10.19 -12.09 -16.25
CA PHE A 303 10.91 -10.83 -16.30
C PHE A 303 11.27 -10.49 -17.74
N ILE A 304 10.88 -9.30 -18.20
CA ILE A 304 11.25 -8.76 -19.50
C ILE A 304 12.29 -7.67 -19.27
N TRP A 305 13.53 -7.92 -19.64
CA TRP A 305 14.56 -6.88 -19.70
C TRP A 305 14.38 -6.09 -20.99
N LEU A 306 13.81 -4.89 -20.84
CA LEU A 306 13.68 -3.92 -21.91
C LEU A 306 14.88 -2.99 -21.91
N ILE A 307 15.78 -3.16 -22.87
CA ILE A 307 16.92 -2.28 -23.09
C ILE A 307 16.64 -1.32 -24.25
N ARG A 308 17.19 -0.11 -24.17
CA ARG A 308 17.20 0.87 -25.27
C ARG A 308 18.63 1.30 -25.53
N GLU A 309 18.93 1.65 -26.78
CA GLU A 309 20.27 2.06 -27.20
C GLU A 309 20.80 3.17 -26.28
N ALA A 310 22.08 3.07 -25.88
CA ALA A 310 22.66 3.93 -24.87
C ALA A 310 22.56 5.41 -25.26
N LYS A 311 22.94 5.76 -26.48
CA LYS A 311 22.97 7.14 -26.98
C LYS A 311 21.62 7.86 -26.82
N PRO A 312 20.49 7.37 -27.39
CA PRO A 312 19.20 8.03 -27.22
C PRO A 312 18.66 7.97 -25.78
N THR A 313 19.06 6.97 -25.00
CA THR A 313 18.68 6.85 -23.59
C THR A 313 19.35 7.93 -22.73
N ILE A 314 20.68 8.05 -22.83
CA ILE A 314 21.49 9.04 -22.13
C ILE A 314 21.06 10.45 -22.52
N THR A 315 20.86 10.71 -23.82
CA THR A 315 20.33 11.98 -24.30
C THR A 315 18.98 12.31 -23.67
N SER A 316 18.07 11.33 -23.55
CA SER A 316 16.78 11.55 -22.91
C SER A 316 16.88 11.82 -21.40
N MET A 317 17.81 11.19 -20.69
CA MET A 317 17.98 11.39 -19.26
C MET A 317 18.64 12.75 -18.98
N TYR A 318 19.76 13.02 -19.66
CA TYR A 318 20.54 14.23 -19.48
C TYR A 318 19.74 15.49 -19.84
N SER A 319 19.00 15.49 -20.96
CA SER A 319 18.14 16.62 -21.36
C SER A 319 17.01 16.94 -20.37
N ARG A 320 16.70 16.02 -19.45
CA ARG A 320 15.73 16.21 -18.36
C ARG A 320 16.40 16.61 -17.04
N GLY A 321 17.68 16.92 -17.08
CA GLY A 321 18.47 17.31 -15.92
C GLY A 321 18.78 16.16 -14.96
N TRP A 322 18.82 14.91 -15.46
CA TRP A 322 19.23 13.80 -14.63
C TRP A 322 20.70 13.95 -14.19
N PHE A 323 20.98 13.55 -12.96
CA PHE A 323 22.27 13.67 -12.25
C PHE A 323 22.83 15.09 -12.13
N CYS A 324 21.97 16.10 -12.15
CA CYS A 324 22.36 17.50 -11.95
C CYS A 324 23.11 17.67 -10.62
N ASP A 325 24.19 18.46 -10.62
CA ASP A 325 25.05 18.67 -9.45
C ASP A 325 24.28 19.15 -8.20
N ARG A 326 23.19 19.90 -8.41
CA ARG A 326 22.32 20.39 -7.33
C ARG A 326 21.71 19.26 -6.51
N GLU A 327 21.47 18.10 -7.10
CA GLU A 327 20.82 16.97 -6.43
C GLU A 327 21.68 16.38 -5.31
N TYR A 328 23.00 16.54 -5.45
CA TYR A 328 24.00 16.06 -4.50
C TYR A 328 24.58 17.21 -3.65
N GLY A 329 24.03 18.43 -3.77
CA GLY A 329 24.53 19.61 -3.06
C GLY A 329 25.89 20.11 -3.57
N TYR A 330 26.34 19.68 -4.74
CA TYR A 330 27.61 20.11 -5.33
C TYR A 330 27.52 21.50 -5.96
N ARG A 331 28.68 22.14 -6.16
CA ARG A 331 28.78 23.41 -6.89
C ARG A 331 28.32 23.18 -8.33
N ILE A 332 27.30 23.92 -8.77
CA ILE A 332 26.69 23.75 -10.10
C ILE A 332 27.69 24.17 -11.20
N ARG A 333 28.05 23.22 -12.07
CA ARG A 333 28.74 23.48 -13.34
C ARG A 333 27.73 23.95 -14.38
N LYS A 334 27.53 25.28 -14.48
CA LYS A 334 26.44 25.89 -15.28
C LYS A 334 26.47 25.51 -16.77
N ASP A 335 27.65 25.26 -17.30
CA ASP A 335 27.95 24.83 -18.66
C ASP A 335 27.71 23.33 -18.90
N LYS A 336 27.66 22.52 -17.83
CA LYS A 336 27.52 21.05 -17.90
C LYS A 336 26.25 20.50 -17.23
N CYS A 337 25.43 21.37 -16.63
CA CYS A 337 24.19 21.01 -15.97
C CYS A 337 22.98 21.53 -16.74
N ILE A 338 22.09 20.63 -17.15
CA ILE A 338 20.75 21.00 -17.60
C ILE A 338 19.84 21.09 -16.37
N PRO A 339 19.16 22.23 -16.11
CA PRO A 339 18.20 22.33 -15.02
C PRO A 339 17.08 21.30 -15.19
N ALA A 340 16.74 20.56 -14.13
CA ALA A 340 15.66 19.59 -14.19
C ALA A 340 14.32 20.27 -14.53
N LEU A 341 13.72 19.89 -15.64
CA LEU A 341 12.34 20.23 -15.99
C LEU A 341 11.41 19.39 -15.10
N ASN A 342 11.16 19.83 -13.86
CA ASN A 342 10.20 19.24 -12.93
C ASN A 342 10.35 17.72 -12.69
N THR A 343 11.49 17.24 -12.18
CA THR A 343 11.53 15.92 -11.56
C THR A 343 10.98 16.01 -10.13
N GLY A 344 9.92 15.27 -9.81
CA GLY A 344 9.35 15.23 -8.46
C GLY A 344 10.42 14.85 -7.43
N ARG A 345 10.43 15.51 -6.25
CA ARG A 345 11.44 15.34 -5.18
C ARG A 345 11.81 13.88 -4.89
N ASN A 346 10.83 12.97 -4.95
CA ASN A 346 11.01 11.55 -4.63
C ASN A 346 12.01 10.85 -5.57
N TYR A 347 12.01 11.14 -6.86
CA TYR A 347 12.96 10.51 -7.81
C TYR A 347 14.37 11.06 -7.67
N THR A 348 14.51 12.34 -7.31
CA THR A 348 15.80 12.96 -7.02
C THR A 348 16.41 12.35 -5.75
N ILE A 349 15.61 12.18 -4.69
CA ILE A 349 16.06 11.55 -3.43
C ILE A 349 16.40 10.06 -3.65
N GLY A 350 15.65 9.37 -4.51
CA GLY A 350 15.91 7.98 -4.87
C GLY A 350 16.83 7.80 -6.07
N ARG A 351 17.67 8.78 -6.42
CA ARG A 351 18.66 8.60 -7.49
C ARG A 351 19.87 7.87 -6.92
N LEU A 352 20.39 6.90 -7.69
CA LEU A 352 21.58 6.18 -7.26
C LEU A 352 22.78 7.13 -7.15
N ASP A 353 23.66 6.79 -6.23
CA ASP A 353 24.96 7.42 -6.06
C ASP A 353 25.98 6.29 -6.11
N GLY A 354 26.76 6.23 -7.19
CA GLY A 354 27.69 5.13 -7.43
C GLY A 354 28.78 5.00 -6.36
N SER A 355 29.08 6.09 -5.64
CA SER A 355 30.04 6.07 -4.54
C SER A 355 29.51 5.42 -3.26
N LYS A 356 28.20 5.18 -3.18
CA LYS A 356 27.52 4.61 -2.00
C LYS A 356 27.07 3.17 -2.21
N ILE A 357 27.41 2.56 -3.34
CA ILE A 357 27.01 1.20 -3.69
C ILE A 357 28.15 0.26 -3.35
N GLU A 358 27.87 -0.71 -2.48
CA GLU A 358 28.84 -1.74 -2.13
C GLU A 358 29.21 -2.57 -3.38
N GLY A 359 30.51 -2.83 -3.56
CA GLY A 359 31.02 -3.57 -4.73
C GLY A 359 31.21 -2.73 -6.00
N VAL A 360 30.80 -1.46 -6.02
CA VAL A 360 31.15 -0.52 -7.10
C VAL A 360 32.47 0.18 -6.76
N ASN A 361 33.47 0.05 -7.63
CA ASN A 361 34.77 0.69 -7.47
C ASN A 361 34.72 2.18 -7.91
N LEU A 362 33.99 3.01 -7.17
CA LEU A 362 33.94 4.46 -7.34
C LEU A 362 34.02 5.15 -5.98
N THR A 363 35.01 6.01 -5.80
CA THR A 363 35.13 6.85 -4.61
C THR A 363 34.17 8.04 -4.67
N GLU A 364 33.90 8.66 -3.51
CA GLU A 364 33.08 9.88 -3.44
C GLU A 364 33.69 11.04 -4.26
N ASN A 365 35.02 11.14 -4.28
CA ASN A 365 35.72 12.15 -5.07
C ASN A 365 35.57 11.88 -6.57
N GLU A 366 35.75 10.64 -7.03
CA GLU A 366 35.54 10.28 -8.44
C GLU A 366 34.09 10.58 -8.87
N TRP A 367 33.10 10.17 -8.07
CA TRP A 367 31.69 10.45 -8.34
C TRP A 367 31.37 11.95 -8.43
N LYS A 368 31.97 12.74 -7.54
CA LYS A 368 31.82 14.19 -7.52
C LYS A 368 32.43 14.86 -8.75
N GLU A 369 33.57 14.37 -9.24
CA GLU A 369 34.22 14.90 -10.44
C GLU A 369 33.48 14.53 -11.73
N MET A 370 32.83 13.36 -11.80
CA MET A 370 32.01 12.97 -12.96
C MET A 370 31.00 14.05 -13.33
N THR A 371 30.91 14.39 -14.62
CA THR A 371 29.88 15.33 -15.10
C THR A 371 28.48 14.71 -14.96
N PRO A 372 27.40 15.50 -14.93
CA PRO A 372 26.05 14.93 -14.97
C PRO A 372 25.85 14.01 -16.19
N PHE A 373 26.45 14.34 -17.34
CA PHE A 373 26.42 13.47 -18.52
C PHE A 373 27.11 12.12 -18.27
N GLU A 374 28.32 12.14 -17.71
CA GLU A 374 29.05 10.92 -17.37
C GLU A 374 28.30 10.05 -16.34
N ARG A 375 27.67 10.66 -15.32
CA ARG A 375 26.84 9.93 -14.36
C ARG A 375 25.63 9.26 -15.03
N ASN A 376 25.04 9.86 -16.06
CA ASN A 376 24.00 9.21 -16.86
C ASN A 376 24.54 8.02 -17.68
N CYS A 377 25.75 8.14 -18.25
CA CYS A 377 26.43 7.04 -18.94
C CYS A 377 26.69 5.86 -18.00
N TRP A 378 27.26 6.15 -16.82
CA TRP A 378 27.47 5.17 -15.77
C TRP A 378 26.15 4.52 -15.34
N TYR A 379 25.10 5.30 -15.12
CA TYR A 379 23.80 4.79 -14.65
C TYR A 379 23.16 3.80 -15.63
N TRP A 380 23.21 4.10 -16.93
CA TRP A 380 22.73 3.19 -17.97
C TRP A 380 23.51 1.88 -17.97
N SER A 381 24.84 1.95 -17.88
CA SER A 381 25.71 0.77 -17.88
C SER A 381 25.54 -0.08 -16.61
N TYR A 382 25.49 0.58 -15.45
CA TYR A 382 25.34 -0.03 -14.14
C TYR A 382 24.03 -0.83 -14.06
N TRP A 383 22.88 -0.21 -14.33
CA TRP A 383 21.60 -0.90 -14.18
C TRP A 383 21.46 -2.10 -15.11
N ASN A 384 21.86 -1.94 -16.38
CA ASN A 384 21.80 -3.05 -17.32
C ASN A 384 22.73 -4.20 -16.89
N SER A 385 23.91 -3.89 -16.33
CA SER A 385 24.81 -4.92 -15.77
C SER A 385 24.23 -5.61 -14.52
N VAL A 386 23.50 -4.86 -13.68
CA VAL A 386 22.79 -5.41 -12.51
C VAL A 386 21.64 -6.33 -12.94
N ILE A 387 20.91 -5.97 -14.00
CA ILE A 387 19.86 -6.81 -14.59
C ILE A 387 20.49 -8.07 -15.18
N GLU A 388 21.53 -7.92 -16.02
CA GLU A 388 22.28 -9.03 -16.63
C GLU A 388 22.74 -10.04 -15.57
N THR A 389 23.35 -9.56 -14.48
CA THR A 389 23.84 -10.40 -13.38
C THR A 389 22.69 -11.16 -12.71
N GLN A 390 21.56 -10.50 -12.43
CA GLN A 390 20.40 -11.18 -11.84
C GLN A 390 19.69 -12.11 -12.81
N PHE A 391 19.73 -11.85 -14.11
CA PHE A 391 19.17 -12.73 -15.14
C PHE A 391 19.94 -14.05 -15.29
N GLN A 392 21.23 -14.08 -14.91
CA GLN A 392 22.02 -15.31 -14.91
C GLN A 392 21.48 -16.35 -13.90
N SER A 393 20.85 -15.92 -12.81
CA SER A 393 20.30 -16.83 -11.80
C SER A 393 18.84 -17.23 -12.05
N LEU A 394 18.18 -16.64 -13.05
CA LEU A 394 16.81 -16.98 -13.41
C LEU A 394 16.74 -18.16 -14.41
N PRO A 395 15.73 -19.04 -14.31
CA PRO A 395 15.40 -19.99 -15.36
C PRO A 395 15.08 -19.30 -16.69
N ASN A 396 15.30 -20.00 -17.82
CA ASN A 396 15.10 -19.42 -19.15
C ASN A 396 13.63 -19.09 -19.42
N GLU A 397 12.70 -19.89 -18.90
CA GLU A 397 11.25 -19.68 -18.98
C GLU A 397 10.76 -18.43 -18.22
N SER A 398 11.59 -17.88 -17.32
CA SER A 398 11.26 -16.72 -16.49
C SER A 398 11.92 -15.44 -16.97
N LYS A 399 12.70 -15.45 -18.05
CA LYS A 399 13.43 -14.27 -18.53
C LYS A 399 13.34 -14.09 -20.04
N LEU A 400 13.14 -12.84 -20.46
CA LEU A 400 13.13 -12.44 -21.86
C LEU A 400 13.92 -11.14 -22.03
N PHE A 401 14.80 -11.10 -23.03
CA PHE A 401 15.54 -9.89 -23.41
C PHE A 401 14.92 -9.28 -24.66
N ILE A 402 14.61 -7.98 -24.62
CA ILE A 402 14.03 -7.24 -25.73
C ILE A 402 14.72 -5.88 -25.85
N ARG A 403 15.09 -5.52 -27.08
CA ARG A 403 15.47 -4.15 -27.42
C ARG A 403 14.21 -3.36 -27.74
N LEU A 404 14.14 -2.12 -27.27
CA LEU A 404 13.00 -1.23 -27.55
C LEU A 404 12.77 -1.06 -29.05
N GLU A 405 13.86 -1.02 -29.82
CA GLU A 405 13.88 -0.87 -31.26
C GLU A 405 13.21 -2.06 -31.99
N ASP A 406 13.27 -3.25 -31.39
CA ASP A 406 12.75 -4.50 -31.97
C ASP A 406 11.33 -4.85 -31.45
N ILE A 407 10.74 -4.01 -30.59
CA ILE A 407 9.50 -4.35 -29.86
C ILE A 407 8.32 -4.70 -30.78
N ASN A 408 8.21 -4.02 -31.92
CA ASN A 408 7.12 -4.26 -32.88
C ASN A 408 7.28 -5.62 -33.55
N ASP A 409 8.50 -5.97 -33.93
CA ASP A 409 8.81 -7.23 -34.63
C ASP A 409 8.80 -8.42 -33.65
N LYS A 410 9.01 -8.16 -32.36
CA LYS A 410 9.06 -9.17 -31.28
C LYS A 410 7.78 -9.25 -30.44
N ILE A 411 6.70 -8.59 -30.84
CA ILE A 411 5.47 -8.56 -30.03
C ILE A 411 4.87 -9.96 -29.83
N ASN A 412 4.90 -10.80 -30.88
CA ASN A 412 4.44 -12.19 -30.80
C ASN A 412 5.30 -13.02 -29.85
N VAL A 413 6.61 -12.78 -29.83
CA VAL A 413 7.54 -13.42 -28.89
C VAL A 413 7.21 -13.03 -27.45
N ILE A 414 6.84 -11.77 -27.21
CA ILE A 414 6.40 -11.31 -25.89
C ILE A 414 5.08 -11.98 -25.48
N LEU A 415 4.10 -12.06 -26.39
CA LEU A 415 2.83 -12.74 -26.13
C LEU A 415 3.04 -14.22 -25.78
N GLU A 416 3.81 -14.93 -26.60
CA GLU A 416 4.14 -16.34 -26.39
C GLU A 416 4.90 -16.55 -25.07
N PHE A 417 5.93 -15.73 -24.82
CA PHE A 417 6.67 -15.75 -23.56
C PHE A 417 5.75 -15.53 -22.37
N LEU A 418 4.77 -14.63 -22.44
CA LEU A 418 3.80 -14.40 -21.36
C LEU A 418 2.65 -15.42 -21.33
N SER A 419 2.59 -16.33 -22.31
CA SER A 419 1.49 -17.30 -22.49
C SER A 419 0.13 -16.61 -22.72
N LEU A 420 0.15 -15.50 -23.45
CA LEU A 420 -1.01 -14.71 -23.84
C LEU A 420 -1.57 -15.18 -25.20
N PRO A 421 -2.90 -15.14 -25.40
CA PRO A 421 -3.49 -15.31 -26.72
C PRO A 421 -2.96 -14.29 -27.74
N ASN A 422 -2.96 -14.67 -29.02
CA ASN A 422 -2.63 -13.74 -30.10
C ASN A 422 -3.57 -12.54 -30.11
N PHE A 423 -3.01 -11.34 -30.26
CA PHE A 423 -3.75 -10.09 -30.27
C PHE A 423 -3.11 -9.08 -31.21
N GLU A 424 -3.92 -8.43 -32.03
CA GLU A 424 -3.45 -7.36 -32.92
C GLU A 424 -3.36 -6.04 -32.13
N PHE A 425 -2.14 -5.56 -31.91
CA PHE A 425 -1.88 -4.30 -31.24
C PHE A 425 -1.96 -3.12 -32.21
N GLN A 426 -2.59 -2.02 -31.77
CA GLN A 426 -2.43 -0.75 -32.46
C GLN A 426 -1.07 -0.16 -32.09
N VAL A 427 -0.19 -0.04 -33.09
CA VAL A 427 1.12 0.59 -32.93
C VAL A 427 0.91 2.08 -32.64
N LEU A 428 0.88 2.41 -31.36
CA LEU A 428 1.10 3.79 -30.91
C LEU A 428 2.54 4.10 -31.31
N ARG A 429 2.74 5.02 -32.29
CA ARG A 429 4.08 5.50 -32.64
C ARG A 429 4.83 5.77 -31.35
N SER A 430 5.99 5.12 -31.18
CA SER A 430 6.84 5.36 -30.03
C SER A 430 7.02 6.86 -29.92
N ASN A 431 6.91 7.39 -28.69
CA ASN A 431 7.37 8.74 -28.42
C ASN A 431 8.88 8.74 -28.69
N GLN A 432 9.29 8.87 -29.96
CA GLN A 432 10.50 9.56 -30.34
C GLN A 432 10.29 10.99 -29.88
N ALA A 433 10.39 11.20 -28.57
CA ALA A 433 10.47 12.53 -28.05
C ALA A 433 11.66 13.17 -28.78
N GLN A 434 11.35 14.14 -29.62
CA GLN A 434 12.33 14.99 -30.29
C GLN A 434 12.99 15.82 -29.18
N TYR A 435 13.92 15.21 -28.46
CA TYR A 435 14.81 15.98 -27.60
C TYR A 435 15.78 16.67 -28.55
N GLN A 436 15.65 18.00 -28.68
CA GLN A 436 16.71 18.79 -29.28
C GLN A 436 17.97 18.54 -28.45
N LEU A 437 18.92 17.79 -29.02
CA LEU A 437 20.30 17.93 -28.64
C LEU A 437 20.66 19.39 -28.95
N LEU A 438 20.96 20.16 -27.90
CA LEU A 438 21.67 21.41 -28.05
C LEU A 438 23.11 21.07 -28.49
N GLY A 439 23.30 20.68 -29.76
CA GLY A 439 24.60 20.39 -30.36
C GLY A 439 25.05 18.92 -30.35
N ASN A 440 26.11 18.63 -31.12
CA ASN A 440 26.85 17.36 -31.03
C ASN A 440 27.43 17.19 -29.62
N TRP A 441 27.61 15.93 -29.18
CA TRP A 441 28.32 15.63 -27.93
C TRP A 441 29.69 16.31 -27.91
N THR A 442 30.10 16.81 -26.75
CA THR A 442 31.46 17.31 -26.58
C THR A 442 32.46 16.15 -26.60
N ILE A 443 33.75 16.44 -26.76
CA ILE A 443 34.80 15.41 -26.70
C ILE A 443 34.75 14.67 -25.34
N GLU A 444 34.52 15.40 -24.25
CA GLU A 444 34.38 14.84 -22.90
C GLU A 444 33.15 13.92 -22.78
N ASP A 445 32.02 14.28 -23.40
CA ASP A 445 30.83 13.43 -23.44
C ASP A 445 31.07 12.14 -24.25
N GLU A 446 31.80 12.23 -25.38
CA GLU A 446 32.19 11.06 -26.16
C GLU A 446 33.14 10.14 -25.40
N GLU A 447 34.09 10.69 -24.65
CA GLU A 447 35.00 9.93 -23.78
C GLU A 447 34.24 9.24 -22.65
N ALA A 448 33.30 9.94 -22.01
CA ALA A 448 32.41 9.36 -21.00
C ALA A 448 31.55 8.21 -21.56
N TYR A 449 31.01 8.39 -22.76
CA TYR A 449 30.26 7.33 -23.44
C TYR A 449 31.14 6.12 -23.76
N LYS A 450 32.35 6.34 -24.29
CA LYS A 450 33.31 5.26 -24.59
C LYS A 450 33.69 4.49 -23.32
N LYS A 451 33.95 5.21 -22.23
CA LYS A 451 34.32 4.65 -20.92
C LYS A 451 33.24 3.73 -20.36
N TRP A 452 31.98 4.14 -20.39
CA TRP A 452 30.92 3.44 -19.65
C TRP A 452 30.00 2.57 -20.52
N CYS A 453 29.76 2.96 -21.76
CA CYS A 453 28.68 2.40 -22.58
C CYS A 453 29.16 1.61 -23.79
N GLN A 454 30.28 1.99 -24.42
CA GLN A 454 30.69 1.43 -25.72
C GLN A 454 30.88 -0.09 -25.69
N GLU A 455 31.62 -0.62 -24.71
CA GLU A 455 31.84 -2.05 -24.57
C GLU A 455 30.52 -2.80 -24.37
N LYS A 456 29.67 -2.30 -23.47
CA LYS A 456 28.37 -2.88 -23.18
C LYS A 456 27.40 -2.79 -24.36
N MET A 457 27.46 -1.73 -25.16
CA MET A 457 26.73 -1.62 -26.41
C MET A 457 27.19 -2.66 -27.42
N THR A 458 28.50 -2.87 -27.58
CA THR A 458 29.03 -3.95 -28.42
C THR A 458 28.49 -5.31 -27.96
N ILE A 459 28.39 -5.55 -26.66
CA ILE A 459 27.87 -6.82 -26.13
C ILE A 459 26.36 -6.93 -26.36
N TRP A 460 25.55 -5.98 -25.86
CA TRP A 460 24.09 -6.12 -25.82
C TRP A 460 23.38 -5.80 -27.14
N TYR A 461 24.04 -5.11 -28.06
CA TYR A 461 23.51 -4.74 -29.38
C TYR A 461 24.14 -5.51 -30.55
N ASP A 462 25.08 -6.43 -30.32
CA ASP A 462 25.48 -7.40 -31.34
C ASP A 462 24.29 -8.32 -31.69
N ASN A 463 24.10 -8.63 -32.97
CA ASN A 463 23.02 -9.47 -33.47
C ASN A 463 23.03 -10.89 -32.87
N ASN A 464 24.18 -11.33 -32.33
CA ASN A 464 24.34 -12.63 -31.68
C ASN A 464 24.09 -12.61 -30.16
N PHE A 465 23.78 -11.45 -29.56
CA PHE A 465 23.53 -11.38 -28.12
C PHE A 465 22.18 -12.00 -27.78
N THR A 466 22.22 -13.25 -27.34
CA THR A 466 21.13 -13.94 -26.68
C THR A 466 21.56 -14.30 -25.27
N ILE A 467 20.75 -13.92 -24.28
CA ILE A 467 20.92 -14.36 -22.88
C ILE A 467 20.42 -15.81 -22.80
N TYR A 468 21.15 -16.73 -23.45
CA TYR A 468 20.95 -18.18 -23.49
C TYR A 468 19.54 -18.68 -23.90
N ASN A 469 19.43 -19.12 -25.16
CA ASN A 469 18.44 -20.03 -25.76
C ASN A 469 16.96 -19.92 -25.31
N CYS A 470 16.18 -19.17 -26.08
CA CYS A 470 14.84 -19.62 -26.50
C CYS A 470 14.96 -20.13 -27.95
N GLU A 471 15.48 -21.33 -28.14
CA GLU A 471 15.08 -22.11 -29.31
C GLU A 471 13.74 -22.74 -28.94
N LEU A 472 12.67 -22.03 -29.29
CA LEU A 472 11.34 -22.63 -29.37
C LEU A 472 11.37 -23.60 -30.56
N GLN A 473 11.51 -24.90 -30.27
CA GLN A 473 11.19 -25.98 -31.21
C GLN A 473 9.70 -26.25 -31.24
#